data_AF-A0A544TGU2-F1
#
_entry.id   AF-A0A544TGU2-F1
#
_cell.length_a   1.000
_cell.length_b   1.000
_cell.length_c   1.000
_cell.angle_alpha   90.00
_cell.angle_beta   90.00
_cell.angle_gamma   90.00
#
_symmetry.space_group_name_H-M   'P 1'
#
loop_
_entity.id
_entity.type
_entity.pdbx_description
1 polymer ?
#
loop_
_entity_poly.entity_id
_entity_poly.type
_entity_poly.pdbx_seq_one_letter_code
_entity_poly.pdbx_strand_id
1 'polypeptide(L)'
;MVIKTKVNYPFIYFLMDQNIVFVYKIETQNYISVLDLSRTEAWGTFELEQEEEFETFDHYKSNPIQGRTFFANQDDMVLLVESINQQIQKNRQLRTDGPVHIVSSESAAGSLRAGLERPKTVIGFPDFLSIGPLGELDKKTGQTFRKDWLIENINIEQEVEYPVKFSNTLREIEDIPNEVPIYIWYGNNANEQICMRFLIYLLNEKTNEIFLINSTELYEKHINTQKQQQYISNTSQMESPNLKMLFEKNKKATALSEKERSHLQLDWEALAKTKEVLRIWSNGEIKGVPENHTDSTILHMIEDLQKQQGNNDFIKIGKLLEEFFVQMDGFVDIFFLEYRIRHLIYSGFLEIKGIPKSLWNYSVRMRNE
;
A
#
# COMPACT_ATOMS: atom_id res chain seq x y z
N MET A 1 16.01 -14.64 -12.68
CA MET A 1 16.52 -15.24 -13.94
C MET A 1 16.50 -14.19 -15.06
N VAL A 2 17.33 -14.26 -16.12
CA VAL A 2 17.10 -13.39 -17.30
C VAL A 2 16.04 -14.06 -18.16
N ILE A 3 14.80 -13.64 -17.97
CA ILE A 3 13.66 -14.11 -18.75
C ILE A 3 13.69 -13.32 -20.07
N LYS A 4 13.91 -13.98 -21.22
CA LYS A 4 13.67 -13.33 -22.50
C LYS A 4 12.17 -13.25 -22.72
N THR A 5 11.69 -12.08 -23.12
CA THR A 5 10.27 -11.82 -23.30
C THR A 5 9.99 -11.40 -24.72
N LYS A 6 9.01 -12.03 -25.34
CA LYS A 6 8.48 -11.68 -26.67
C LYS A 6 6.99 -11.40 -26.55
N VAL A 7 6.46 -10.48 -27.34
CA VAL A 7 5.03 -10.12 -27.33
C VAL A 7 4.47 -10.22 -28.74
N ASN A 8 3.36 -10.95 -28.87
CA ASN A 8 2.50 -10.96 -30.05
C ASN A 8 1.06 -10.89 -29.56
N TYR A 9 0.58 -9.67 -29.29
CA TYR A 9 -0.69 -9.43 -28.59
C TYR A 9 -1.87 -10.17 -29.26
N PRO A 10 -2.74 -10.87 -28.50
CA PRO A 10 -2.88 -10.83 -27.04
C PRO A 10 -1.95 -11.77 -26.25
N PHE A 11 -0.93 -12.34 -26.89
CA PHE A 11 -0.01 -13.29 -26.24
C PHE A 11 1.31 -12.64 -25.84
N ILE A 12 1.82 -13.05 -24.68
CA ILE A 12 3.17 -12.77 -24.21
C ILE A 12 3.89 -14.08 -23.94
N TYR A 13 5.15 -14.13 -24.33
CA TYR A 13 5.98 -15.32 -24.37
C TYR A 13 7.18 -15.08 -23.46
N PHE A 14 7.51 -16.08 -22.66
CA PHE A 14 8.64 -16.05 -21.72
C PHE A 14 9.51 -17.27 -21.96
N LEU A 15 10.75 -17.05 -22.41
CA LEU A 15 11.74 -18.11 -22.47
C LEU A 15 12.30 -18.33 -21.07
N MET A 16 12.02 -19.51 -20.53
CA MET A 16 12.54 -20.03 -19.29
C MET A 16 13.50 -21.17 -19.60
N ASP A 17 14.59 -21.26 -18.83
CA ASP A 17 15.70 -22.16 -19.14
C ASP A 17 16.20 -21.97 -20.60
N GLN A 18 16.89 -22.96 -21.17
CA GLN A 18 17.42 -22.83 -22.54
C GLN A 18 16.39 -23.13 -23.65
N ASN A 19 15.28 -23.79 -23.33
CA ASN A 19 14.36 -24.30 -24.34
C ASN A 19 12.88 -24.37 -23.93
N ILE A 20 12.46 -23.83 -22.78
CA ILE A 20 11.05 -23.88 -22.37
C ILE A 20 10.41 -22.52 -22.60
N VAL A 21 9.30 -22.49 -23.34
CA VAL A 21 8.55 -21.28 -23.61
C VAL A 21 7.21 -21.34 -22.89
N PHE A 22 6.97 -20.38 -22.00
CA PHE A 22 5.65 -20.14 -21.42
C PHE A 22 4.93 -19.08 -22.20
N VAL A 23 3.68 -19.36 -22.57
CA VAL A 23 2.82 -18.46 -23.32
C VAL A 23 1.63 -18.11 -22.46
N TYR A 24 1.44 -16.82 -22.21
CA TYR A 24 0.29 -16.29 -21.50
C TYR A 24 -0.61 -15.51 -22.45
N LYS A 25 -1.90 -15.80 -22.42
CA LYS A 25 -2.91 -15.05 -23.18
C LYS A 25 -3.53 -13.98 -22.27
N ILE A 26 -3.42 -12.71 -22.68
CA ILE A 26 -3.99 -11.58 -21.98
C ILE A 26 -5.48 -11.46 -22.36
N GLU A 27 -6.36 -11.80 -21.41
CA GLU A 27 -7.82 -11.80 -21.62
C GLU A 27 -8.57 -10.77 -20.76
N THR A 28 -7.85 -9.96 -19.99
CA THR A 28 -8.41 -9.00 -19.03
C THR A 28 -8.02 -7.56 -19.36
N GLN A 29 -8.83 -6.61 -18.90
CA GLN A 29 -8.58 -5.16 -18.94
C GLN A 29 -8.16 -4.60 -17.57
N ASN A 30 -8.19 -5.45 -16.53
CA ASN A 30 -7.73 -5.14 -15.19
C ASN A 30 -6.31 -5.66 -15.01
N TYR A 31 -5.48 -4.92 -14.28
CA TYR A 31 -4.18 -5.40 -13.84
C TYR A 31 -4.33 -6.66 -12.99
N ILE A 32 -3.38 -7.58 -13.17
CA ILE A 32 -3.35 -8.85 -12.46
C ILE A 32 -2.34 -8.81 -11.31
N SER A 33 -2.59 -9.64 -10.30
CA SER A 33 -1.70 -9.92 -9.17
C SER A 33 -0.88 -11.20 -9.39
N VAL A 34 0.06 -11.49 -8.48
CA VAL A 34 0.76 -12.79 -8.49
C VAL A 34 -0.24 -13.92 -8.24
N LEU A 35 -1.22 -13.70 -7.35
CA LEU A 35 -2.30 -14.63 -7.09
C LEU A 35 -3.14 -14.92 -8.34
N ASP A 36 -3.53 -13.91 -9.11
CA ASP A 36 -4.29 -14.10 -10.36
C ASP A 36 -3.50 -14.93 -11.37
N LEU A 37 -2.20 -14.63 -11.50
CA LEU A 37 -1.30 -15.36 -12.38
C LEU A 37 -1.13 -16.82 -11.95
N SER A 38 -1.14 -17.10 -10.65
CA SER A 38 -1.01 -18.46 -10.11
C SER A 38 -2.28 -19.32 -10.27
N ARG A 39 -3.44 -18.68 -10.43
CA ARG A 39 -4.75 -19.35 -10.53
C ARG A 39 -5.28 -19.46 -11.95
N THR A 40 -4.62 -18.82 -12.91
CA THR A 40 -5.08 -18.77 -14.30
C THR A 40 -4.75 -20.07 -15.05
N GLU A 41 -5.69 -20.49 -15.90
CA GLU A 41 -5.49 -21.56 -16.87
C GLU A 41 -5.01 -21.02 -18.23
N ALA A 42 -4.80 -19.70 -18.35
CA ALA A 42 -4.39 -19.04 -19.59
C ALA A 42 -2.91 -19.25 -19.98
N TRP A 43 -2.28 -20.30 -19.45
CA TRP A 43 -0.88 -20.67 -19.70
C TRP A 43 -0.78 -21.86 -20.65
N GLY A 44 0.08 -21.73 -21.65
CA GLY A 44 0.61 -22.85 -22.42
C GLY A 44 2.10 -23.02 -22.16
N THR A 45 2.56 -24.27 -22.00
CA THR A 45 3.98 -24.61 -21.89
C THR A 45 4.41 -25.31 -23.18
N PHE A 46 5.52 -24.87 -23.77
CA PHE A 46 6.05 -25.40 -25.02
C PHE A 46 7.56 -25.64 -24.89
N GLU A 47 8.07 -26.54 -25.72
CA GLU A 47 9.51 -26.76 -25.87
C GLU A 47 9.96 -26.17 -27.20
N LEU A 48 11.03 -25.39 -27.17
CA LEU A 48 11.73 -24.83 -28.31
C LEU A 48 12.54 -25.94 -28.97
N GLU A 49 12.39 -26.13 -30.28
CA GLU A 49 13.14 -27.14 -31.02
C GLU A 49 14.64 -26.77 -31.12
N GLN A 50 15.54 -27.76 -31.32
CA GLN A 50 17.01 -27.61 -31.22
C GLN A 50 17.65 -26.58 -32.18
N GLU A 51 16.91 -26.05 -33.16
CA GLU A 51 17.35 -25.01 -34.11
C GLU A 51 16.38 -23.83 -34.21
N GLU A 52 15.29 -23.83 -33.44
CA GLU A 52 14.30 -22.77 -33.47
C GLU A 52 14.75 -21.57 -32.64
N GLU A 53 14.67 -20.36 -33.18
CA GLU A 53 14.94 -19.15 -32.41
C GLU A 53 13.69 -18.69 -31.66
N PHE A 54 13.84 -18.36 -30.38
CA PHE A 54 12.76 -17.84 -29.53
C PHE A 54 12.03 -16.64 -30.14
N GLU A 55 12.77 -15.75 -30.82
CA GLU A 55 12.19 -14.58 -31.47
C GLU A 55 11.22 -14.94 -32.61
N THR A 56 11.41 -16.10 -33.23
CA THR A 56 10.56 -16.61 -34.32
C THR A 56 9.51 -17.63 -33.88
N PHE A 57 9.60 -18.14 -32.64
CA PHE A 57 8.70 -19.15 -32.08
C PHE A 57 7.22 -18.78 -32.22
N ASP A 58 6.40 -19.73 -32.67
CA ASP A 58 4.95 -19.59 -32.86
C ASP A 58 4.20 -20.77 -32.26
N HIS A 59 3.52 -20.52 -31.14
CA HIS A 59 2.86 -21.57 -30.36
C HIS A 59 1.74 -22.30 -31.11
N TYR A 60 1.20 -21.74 -32.20
CA TYR A 60 0.22 -22.42 -33.04
C TYR A 60 0.82 -23.55 -33.90
N LYS A 61 2.15 -23.56 -34.06
CA LYS A 61 2.88 -24.58 -34.82
C LYS A 61 3.47 -25.68 -33.95
N SER A 62 3.35 -25.55 -32.63
CA SER A 62 3.95 -26.47 -31.65
C SER A 62 2.88 -27.15 -30.80
N ASN A 63 3.20 -28.34 -30.28
CA ASN A 63 2.31 -29.04 -29.36
C ASN A 63 2.59 -28.62 -27.92
N PRO A 64 1.57 -28.31 -27.11
CA PRO A 64 1.77 -27.97 -25.71
C PRO A 64 2.24 -29.19 -24.91
N ILE A 65 3.18 -28.97 -23.99
CA ILE A 65 3.63 -29.98 -23.03
C ILE A 65 2.53 -30.16 -21.98
N GLN A 66 1.94 -31.35 -21.90
CA GLN A 66 0.95 -31.67 -20.86
C GLN A 66 1.63 -32.03 -19.53
N GLY A 67 1.02 -31.60 -18.42
CA GLY A 67 1.45 -31.98 -17.07
C GLY A 67 2.72 -31.29 -16.55
N ARG A 68 3.34 -30.40 -17.34
CA ARG A 68 4.48 -29.60 -16.91
C ARG A 68 4.01 -28.22 -16.44
N THR A 69 3.87 -28.08 -15.13
CA THR A 69 3.50 -26.81 -14.49
C THR A 69 4.70 -25.90 -14.33
N PHE A 70 4.43 -24.60 -14.38
CA PHE A 70 5.40 -23.55 -14.09
C PHE A 70 5.71 -23.50 -12.60
N PHE A 71 6.99 -23.65 -12.23
CA PHE A 71 7.48 -23.37 -10.87
C PHE A 71 8.50 -22.25 -10.96
N ALA A 72 8.08 -21.02 -10.64
CA ALA A 72 8.96 -19.90 -10.41
C ALA A 72 9.06 -19.58 -8.92
N ASN A 73 10.20 -19.03 -8.51
CA ASN A 73 10.29 -18.35 -7.24
C ASN A 73 9.46 -17.04 -7.28
N GLN A 74 9.26 -16.44 -6.12
CA GLN A 74 8.40 -15.26 -5.99
C GLN A 74 8.88 -14.06 -6.81
N ASP A 75 10.19 -13.83 -6.87
CA ASP A 75 10.75 -12.70 -7.62
C ASP A 75 10.51 -12.85 -9.12
N ASP A 76 10.69 -14.06 -9.66
CA ASP A 76 10.40 -14.35 -11.06
C ASP A 76 8.90 -14.19 -11.37
N MET A 77 7.99 -14.57 -10.46
CA MET A 77 6.55 -14.31 -10.60
C MET A 77 6.23 -12.82 -10.69
N VAL A 78 6.85 -11.99 -9.85
CA VAL A 78 6.67 -10.53 -9.88
C VAL A 78 7.10 -9.95 -11.22
N LEU A 79 8.24 -10.40 -11.78
CA LEU A 79 8.73 -9.95 -13.09
C LEU A 79 7.77 -10.30 -14.23
N LEU A 80 7.18 -11.50 -14.19
CA LEU A 80 6.18 -11.92 -15.17
C LEU A 80 4.92 -11.06 -15.09
N VAL A 81 4.39 -10.84 -13.89
CA VAL A 81 3.22 -10.00 -13.67
C VAL A 81 3.48 -8.56 -14.13
N GLU A 82 4.64 -7.99 -13.81
CA GLU A 82 5.03 -6.65 -14.28
C GLU A 82 5.05 -6.58 -15.81
N SER A 83 5.59 -7.61 -16.48
CA SER A 83 5.64 -7.67 -17.94
C SER A 83 4.24 -7.78 -18.56
N ILE A 84 3.34 -8.59 -17.96
CA ILE A 84 1.95 -8.72 -18.39
C ILE A 84 1.19 -7.41 -18.19
N ASN A 85 1.30 -6.80 -17.00
CA ASN A 85 0.60 -5.55 -16.68
C ASN A 85 1.07 -4.39 -17.55
N GLN A 86 2.34 -4.35 -17.96
CA GLN A 86 2.80 -3.39 -18.98
C GLN A 86 2.08 -3.55 -20.32
N GLN A 87 1.80 -4.79 -20.76
CA GLN A 87 1.05 -5.02 -21.98
C GLN A 87 -0.45 -4.71 -21.80
N ILE A 88 -1.02 -5.00 -20.63
CA ILE A 88 -2.38 -4.58 -20.28
C ILE A 88 -2.49 -3.06 -20.36
N GLN A 89 -1.57 -2.32 -19.72
CA GLN A 89 -1.57 -0.85 -19.72
C GLN A 89 -1.59 -0.27 -21.14
N LYS A 90 -0.75 -0.80 -22.03
CA LYS A 90 -0.66 -0.34 -23.43
C LYS A 90 -1.92 -0.57 -24.26
N ASN A 91 -2.70 -1.60 -23.94
CA ASN A 91 -3.82 -2.05 -24.76
C ASN A 91 -5.19 -1.89 -24.08
N ARG A 92 -5.22 -1.43 -22.82
CA ARG A 92 -6.47 -1.32 -22.07
C ARG A 92 -7.31 -0.12 -22.51
N GLN A 93 -8.62 -0.27 -22.43
CA GLN A 93 -9.54 0.84 -22.60
C GLN A 93 -9.66 1.62 -21.29
N LEU A 94 -9.41 2.94 -21.37
CA LEU A 94 -9.54 3.82 -20.22
C LEU A 94 -11.01 4.12 -19.93
N ARG A 95 -11.36 4.13 -18.64
CA ARG A 95 -12.71 4.43 -18.19
C ARG A 95 -12.88 5.93 -18.00
N THR A 96 -13.76 6.52 -18.79
CA THR A 96 -14.11 7.94 -18.72
C THR A 96 -15.46 8.17 -18.04
N ASP A 97 -16.14 7.10 -17.59
CA ASP A 97 -17.44 7.16 -16.95
C ASP A 97 -17.33 7.40 -15.44
N GLY A 98 -17.63 8.63 -15.05
CA GLY A 98 -17.74 9.04 -13.65
C GLY A 98 -16.41 9.44 -12.99
N PRO A 99 -16.47 9.94 -11.75
CA PRO A 99 -15.31 10.45 -11.02
C PRO A 99 -14.37 9.32 -10.56
N VAL A 100 -13.10 9.67 -10.38
CA VAL A 100 -12.10 8.82 -9.72
C VAL A 100 -11.95 9.28 -8.27
N HIS A 101 -12.02 8.34 -7.33
CA HIS A 101 -11.72 8.57 -5.91
C HIS A 101 -10.45 7.84 -5.54
N ILE A 102 -9.53 8.52 -4.86
CA ILE A 102 -8.26 7.96 -4.39
C ILE A 102 -8.17 8.12 -2.87
N VAL A 103 -7.75 7.09 -2.15
CA VAL A 103 -7.65 7.11 -0.68
C VAL A 103 -6.47 6.25 -0.19
N SER A 104 -5.92 6.58 0.98
CA SER A 104 -4.91 5.73 1.62
C SER A 104 -5.55 4.51 2.28
N SER A 105 -5.03 3.32 1.94
CA SER A 105 -5.48 1.96 2.29
C SER A 105 -6.64 1.36 1.48
N GLU A 106 -6.52 0.06 1.20
CA GLU A 106 -7.58 -0.75 0.59
C GLU A 106 -8.83 -0.87 1.45
N SER A 107 -8.69 -0.78 2.78
CA SER A 107 -9.84 -0.80 3.69
C SER A 107 -10.76 0.40 3.46
N ALA A 108 -10.21 1.62 3.42
CA ALA A 108 -10.97 2.81 3.12
C ALA A 108 -11.55 2.78 1.69
N ALA A 109 -10.77 2.27 0.73
CA ALA A 109 -11.22 2.09 -0.65
C ALA A 109 -12.43 1.15 -0.73
N GLY A 110 -12.43 0.06 0.04
CA GLY A 110 -13.57 -0.86 0.18
C GLY A 110 -14.85 -0.14 0.63
N SER A 111 -14.76 0.67 1.69
CA SER A 111 -15.90 1.44 2.19
C SER A 111 -16.40 2.47 1.17
N LEU A 112 -15.51 3.15 0.44
CA LEU A 112 -15.89 4.07 -0.63
C LEU A 112 -16.57 3.35 -1.81
N ARG A 113 -16.06 2.17 -2.20
CA ARG A 113 -16.66 1.34 -3.27
C ARG A 113 -18.10 0.96 -2.93
N ALA A 114 -18.35 0.61 -1.67
CA ALA A 114 -19.67 0.25 -1.16
C ALA A 114 -20.60 1.47 -0.96
N GLY A 115 -20.07 2.60 -0.47
CA GLY A 115 -20.88 3.76 -0.10
C GLY A 115 -21.28 4.69 -1.26
N LEU A 116 -20.37 4.96 -2.20
CA LEU A 116 -20.61 5.93 -3.26
C LEU A 116 -21.46 5.35 -4.40
N GLU A 117 -22.15 6.18 -5.17
CA GLU A 117 -22.99 5.74 -6.31
C GLU A 117 -22.15 5.47 -7.57
N ARG A 118 -22.66 4.62 -8.48
CA ARG A 118 -22.02 4.34 -9.79
C ARG A 118 -22.62 5.27 -10.87
N PRO A 119 -21.88 5.62 -11.94
CA PRO A 119 -20.52 5.18 -12.27
C PRO A 119 -19.45 5.90 -11.43
N LYS A 120 -18.41 5.17 -11.04
CA LYS A 120 -17.25 5.67 -10.29
C LYS A 120 -16.08 4.70 -10.37
N THR A 121 -14.88 5.21 -10.17
CA THR A 121 -13.66 4.42 -9.94
C THR A 121 -13.10 4.74 -8.55
N VAL A 122 -12.61 3.73 -7.84
CA VAL A 122 -12.00 3.90 -6.51
C VAL A 122 -10.67 3.16 -6.45
N ILE A 123 -9.60 3.94 -6.26
CA ILE A 123 -8.22 3.48 -6.16
C ILE A 123 -7.81 3.56 -4.68
N GLY A 124 -7.39 2.43 -4.10
CA GLY A 124 -6.80 2.39 -2.78
C GLY A 124 -5.29 2.40 -2.90
N PHE A 125 -4.61 3.31 -2.21
CA PHE A 125 -3.15 3.34 -2.19
C PHE A 125 -2.63 2.29 -1.18
N PRO A 126 -1.88 1.27 -1.61
CA PRO A 126 -1.57 0.10 -0.80
C PRO A 126 -0.31 0.29 0.04
N ASP A 127 -0.15 1.43 0.72
CA ASP A 127 1.06 1.73 1.50
C ASP A 127 0.79 2.59 2.73
N PHE A 128 1.70 2.51 3.71
CA PHE A 128 1.75 3.31 4.93
C PHE A 128 2.94 4.28 4.86
N LEU A 129 2.75 5.43 4.21
CA LEU A 129 3.81 6.41 3.97
C LEU A 129 4.23 7.21 5.22
N SER A 130 3.57 7.01 6.37
CA SER A 130 4.06 7.51 7.65
C SER A 130 5.33 6.81 8.13
N ILE A 131 5.65 5.62 7.59
CA ILE A 131 6.81 4.82 7.99
C ILE A 131 7.70 4.46 6.80
N GLY A 132 8.96 4.16 7.08
CA GLY A 132 9.97 3.79 6.09
C GLY A 132 10.49 4.96 5.25
N PRO A 133 11.38 4.69 4.28
CA PRO A 133 11.94 5.72 3.41
C PRO A 133 10.93 6.19 2.34
N LEU A 134 10.96 7.49 2.02
CA LEU A 134 10.09 8.13 1.02
C LEU A 134 10.82 8.60 -0.25
N GLY A 135 12.14 8.42 -0.32
CA GLY A 135 12.94 8.89 -1.44
C GLY A 135 12.62 8.13 -2.73
N GLU A 136 12.45 8.87 -3.82
CA GLU A 136 12.31 8.35 -5.20
C GLU A 136 11.19 7.30 -5.40
N LEU A 137 10.05 7.40 -4.71
CA LEU A 137 8.95 6.42 -4.87
C LEU A 137 8.31 6.41 -6.26
N ASP A 138 8.54 7.45 -7.05
CA ASP A 138 8.20 7.54 -8.47
C ASP A 138 9.15 6.74 -9.37
N LYS A 139 10.29 6.27 -8.84
CA LYS A 139 11.28 5.47 -9.56
C LYS A 139 11.36 4.05 -8.99
N LYS A 140 11.75 3.10 -9.85
CA LYS A 140 11.96 1.70 -9.43
C LYS A 140 13.04 1.56 -8.35
N THR A 141 14.07 2.40 -8.35
CA THR A 141 15.13 2.41 -7.32
C THR A 141 14.59 2.69 -5.92
N GLY A 142 13.80 3.76 -5.77
CA GLY A 142 13.18 4.11 -4.48
C GLY A 142 12.13 3.10 -4.05
N GLN A 143 11.34 2.58 -5.00
CA GLN A 143 10.38 1.50 -4.75
C GLN A 143 11.05 0.23 -4.21
N THR A 144 12.17 -0.20 -4.80
CA THR A 144 12.94 -1.35 -4.32
C THR A 144 13.51 -1.09 -2.93
N PHE A 145 14.13 0.07 -2.70
CA PHE A 145 14.70 0.44 -1.40
C PHE A 145 13.63 0.44 -0.29
N ARG A 146 12.45 0.99 -0.57
CA ARG A 146 11.32 0.97 0.36
C ARG A 146 10.80 -0.44 0.61
N LYS A 147 10.64 -1.25 -0.44
CA LYS A 147 10.22 -2.65 -0.32
C LYS A 147 11.16 -3.43 0.59
N ASP A 148 12.46 -3.33 0.37
CA ASP A 148 13.46 -4.06 1.16
C ASP A 148 13.40 -3.61 2.63
N TRP A 149 13.30 -2.30 2.89
CA TRP A 149 13.12 -1.79 4.25
C TRP A 149 11.84 -2.34 4.90
N LEU A 150 10.72 -2.37 4.19
CA LEU A 150 9.45 -2.90 4.73
C LEU A 150 9.56 -4.38 5.06
N ILE A 151 10.15 -5.21 4.19
CA ILE A 151 10.31 -6.66 4.43
C ILE A 151 11.24 -6.94 5.61
N GLU A 152 12.32 -6.18 5.75
CA GLU A 152 13.28 -6.38 6.84
C GLU A 152 12.74 -5.92 8.20
N ASN A 153 11.92 -4.87 8.21
CA ASN A 153 11.54 -4.16 9.43
C ASN A 153 10.09 -4.38 9.83
N ILE A 154 9.17 -4.67 8.91
CA ILE A 154 7.73 -4.69 9.18
C ILE A 154 7.15 -6.09 8.87
N ASN A 155 6.43 -6.67 9.84
CA ASN A 155 5.73 -7.94 9.65
C ASN A 155 4.45 -7.72 8.82
N ILE A 156 4.53 -7.81 7.49
CA ILE A 156 3.40 -7.59 6.57
C ILE A 156 2.86 -8.95 6.09
N GLU A 157 1.56 -9.22 6.29
CA GLU A 157 0.97 -10.52 5.93
C GLU A 157 0.99 -10.85 4.42
N GLN A 158 1.25 -9.86 3.54
CA GLN A 158 1.21 -9.98 2.08
C GLN A 158 2.46 -9.39 1.39
N GLU A 159 3.65 -9.65 1.95
CA GLU A 159 4.94 -9.18 1.41
C GLU A 159 5.11 -9.41 -0.10
N VAL A 160 4.69 -10.58 -0.60
CA VAL A 160 4.84 -10.98 -2.01
C VAL A 160 4.01 -10.10 -2.96
N GLU A 161 2.83 -9.68 -2.52
CA GLU A 161 1.88 -8.93 -3.36
C GLU A 161 2.15 -7.43 -3.32
N TYR A 162 2.85 -6.93 -2.29
CA TYR A 162 3.07 -5.49 -2.11
C TYR A 162 3.72 -4.80 -3.33
N PRO A 163 4.83 -5.31 -3.92
CA PRO A 163 5.48 -4.62 -5.04
C PRO A 163 4.60 -4.49 -6.28
N VAL A 164 3.84 -5.56 -6.56
CA VAL A 164 2.90 -5.62 -7.69
C VAL A 164 1.72 -4.71 -7.44
N LYS A 165 1.13 -4.73 -6.24
CA LYS A 165 0.03 -3.83 -5.87
C LYS A 165 0.45 -2.38 -5.97
N PHE A 166 1.60 -2.01 -5.41
CA PHE A 166 2.13 -0.66 -5.48
C PHE A 166 2.32 -0.20 -6.93
N SER A 167 2.98 -1.02 -7.75
CA SER A 167 3.20 -0.72 -9.17
C SER A 167 1.89 -0.62 -9.96
N ASN A 168 0.94 -1.51 -9.70
CA ASN A 168 -0.38 -1.47 -10.34
C ASN A 168 -1.16 -0.22 -9.96
N THR A 169 -1.13 0.20 -8.69
CA THR A 169 -1.77 1.45 -8.27
C THR A 169 -1.16 2.67 -8.95
N LEU A 170 0.17 2.71 -9.13
CA LEU A 170 0.80 3.78 -9.92
C LEU A 170 0.32 3.80 -11.37
N ARG A 171 0.20 2.62 -12.01
CA ARG A 171 -0.38 2.51 -13.34
C ARG A 171 -1.83 2.98 -13.38
N GLU A 172 -2.64 2.61 -12.39
CA GLU A 172 -4.04 3.05 -12.30
C GLU A 172 -4.15 4.57 -12.19
N ILE A 173 -3.23 5.23 -11.47
CA ILE A 173 -3.16 6.69 -11.37
C ILE A 173 -2.71 7.32 -12.70
N GLU A 174 -1.69 6.74 -13.34
CA GLU A 174 -1.21 7.18 -14.66
C GLU A 174 -2.30 7.04 -15.73
N ASP A 175 -3.13 6.01 -15.65
CA ASP A 175 -4.20 5.71 -16.59
C ASP A 175 -5.46 6.56 -16.41
N ILE A 176 -5.52 7.44 -15.40
CA ILE A 176 -6.68 8.32 -15.21
C ILE A 176 -6.80 9.27 -16.42
N PRO A 177 -7.93 9.28 -17.16
CA PRO A 177 -8.16 10.21 -18.26
C PRO A 177 -8.16 11.65 -17.79
N ASN A 178 -7.71 12.59 -18.62
CA ASN A 178 -7.53 13.99 -18.23
C ASN A 178 -8.85 14.75 -17.96
N GLU A 179 -9.97 14.23 -18.48
CA GLU A 179 -11.30 14.83 -18.44
C GLU A 179 -12.14 14.45 -17.22
N VAL A 180 -11.74 13.43 -16.44
CA VAL A 180 -12.54 12.98 -15.29
C VAL A 180 -12.13 13.70 -14.00
N PRO A 181 -13.07 14.12 -13.13
CA PRO A 181 -12.70 14.72 -11.85
C PRO A 181 -12.09 13.69 -10.90
N ILE A 182 -11.09 14.12 -10.13
CA ILE A 182 -10.38 13.30 -9.13
C ILE A 182 -10.71 13.81 -7.73
N TYR A 183 -11.10 12.92 -6.84
CA TYR A 183 -11.32 13.20 -5.41
C TYR A 183 -10.29 12.45 -4.57
N ILE A 184 -9.43 13.19 -3.86
CA ILE A 184 -8.45 12.60 -2.94
C ILE A 184 -8.99 12.70 -1.52
N TRP A 185 -9.18 11.56 -0.89
CA TRP A 185 -9.63 11.44 0.49
C TRP A 185 -8.43 11.35 1.42
N TYR A 186 -8.46 12.14 2.48
CA TYR A 186 -7.42 12.17 3.50
C TYR A 186 -7.99 12.57 4.86
N GLY A 187 -7.20 12.38 5.91
CA GLY A 187 -7.56 12.66 7.28
C GLY A 187 -6.40 13.31 8.03
N ASN A 188 -6.66 13.69 9.28
CA ASN A 188 -5.69 14.36 10.14
C ASN A 188 -4.76 13.35 10.83
N ASN A 189 -4.04 12.56 10.01
CA ASN A 189 -3.01 11.62 10.41
C ASN A 189 -1.84 11.66 9.42
N ALA A 190 -0.66 11.21 9.86
CA ALA A 190 0.57 11.33 9.07
C ALA A 190 0.47 10.56 7.75
N ASN A 191 -0.08 9.35 7.77
CA ASN A 191 -0.13 8.49 6.60
C ASN A 191 -0.97 9.11 5.48
N GLU A 192 -2.19 9.53 5.78
CA GLU A 192 -3.10 10.12 4.78
C GLU A 192 -2.61 11.50 4.31
N GLN A 193 -1.99 12.29 5.19
CA GLN A 193 -1.44 13.60 4.84
C GLN A 193 -0.22 13.49 3.91
N ILE A 194 0.63 12.48 4.10
CA ILE A 194 1.78 12.20 3.22
C ILE A 194 1.28 11.62 1.91
N CYS A 195 0.36 10.65 1.96
CA CYS A 195 -0.23 10.02 0.77
C CYS A 195 -0.89 11.05 -0.14
N MET A 196 -1.69 11.96 0.42
CA MET A 196 -2.30 13.04 -0.37
C MET A 196 -1.25 13.89 -1.11
N ARG A 197 -0.16 14.28 -0.45
CA ARG A 197 0.93 15.05 -1.09
C ARG A 197 1.63 14.26 -2.19
N PHE A 198 1.88 12.97 -1.96
CA PHE A 198 2.47 12.10 -2.98
C PHE A 198 1.55 11.95 -4.20
N LEU A 199 0.25 11.76 -3.99
CA LEU A 199 -0.74 11.67 -5.07
C LEU A 199 -0.79 12.96 -5.89
N ILE A 200 -0.72 14.13 -5.25
CA ILE A 200 -0.64 15.41 -5.97
C ILE A 200 0.64 15.50 -6.81
N TYR A 201 1.78 15.06 -6.28
CA TYR A 201 3.04 14.99 -7.04
C TYR A 201 2.92 14.07 -8.28
N LEU A 202 2.33 12.88 -8.13
CA LEU A 202 2.11 11.95 -9.26
C LEU A 202 1.15 12.52 -10.32
N LEU A 203 0.21 13.35 -9.91
CA LEU A 203 -0.79 13.98 -10.78
C LEU A 203 -0.35 15.33 -11.35
N ASN A 204 0.92 15.74 -11.19
CA ASN A 204 1.37 17.08 -11.57
C ASN A 204 1.10 17.42 -13.05
N GLU A 205 1.36 16.47 -13.95
CA GLU A 205 1.18 16.65 -15.40
C GLU A 205 -0.28 16.47 -15.87
N LYS A 206 -1.21 16.21 -14.95
CA LYS A 206 -2.61 15.91 -15.24
C LYS A 206 -3.48 17.16 -15.15
N THR A 207 -4.30 17.40 -16.17
CA THR A 207 -5.20 18.56 -16.28
C THR A 207 -6.53 18.39 -15.51
N ASN A 208 -6.72 17.26 -14.84
CA ASN A 208 -7.93 16.94 -14.11
C ASN A 208 -8.28 18.00 -13.07
N GLU A 209 -9.56 18.28 -12.88
CA GLU A 209 -10.01 18.95 -11.65
C GLU A 209 -9.77 18.00 -10.46
N ILE A 210 -8.98 18.45 -9.49
CA ILE A 210 -8.68 17.69 -8.26
C ILE A 210 -9.38 18.34 -7.08
N PHE A 211 -10.14 17.55 -6.33
CA PHE A 211 -10.83 17.95 -5.12
C PHE A 211 -10.25 17.21 -3.92
N LEU A 212 -9.98 17.93 -2.84
CA LEU A 212 -9.55 17.32 -1.58
C LEU A 212 -10.75 17.13 -0.64
N ILE A 213 -10.79 15.98 0.02
CA ILE A 213 -11.83 15.64 1.00
C ILE A 213 -11.14 15.28 2.32
N ASN A 214 -11.08 16.25 3.25
CA ASN A 214 -10.66 15.95 4.62
C ASN A 214 -11.79 15.23 5.34
N SER A 215 -11.75 13.90 5.32
CA SER A 215 -12.79 13.05 5.89
C SER A 215 -12.95 13.31 7.39
N THR A 216 -11.84 13.47 8.13
CA THR A 216 -11.85 13.65 9.58
C THR A 216 -12.47 14.97 10.01
N GLU A 217 -12.16 16.07 9.31
CA GLU A 217 -12.77 17.38 9.58
C GLU A 217 -14.26 17.40 9.23
N LEU A 218 -14.64 16.79 8.11
CA LEU A 218 -16.04 16.69 7.71
C LEU A 218 -16.83 15.79 8.67
N TYR A 219 -16.23 14.70 9.15
CA TYR A 219 -16.83 13.82 10.16
C TYR A 219 -17.10 14.59 11.46
N GLU A 220 -16.09 15.31 11.97
CA GLU A 220 -16.22 16.11 13.18
C GLU A 220 -17.34 17.15 13.04
N LYS A 221 -17.38 17.84 11.89
CA LYS A 221 -18.35 18.90 11.62
C LYS A 221 -19.79 18.40 11.43
N HIS A 222 -19.98 17.22 10.84
CA HIS A 222 -21.29 16.79 10.34
C HIS A 222 -21.86 15.53 10.96
N ILE A 223 -21.04 14.68 11.58
CA ILE A 223 -21.47 13.41 12.20
C ILE A 223 -21.26 13.45 13.71
N ASN A 224 -20.12 13.97 14.16
CA ASN A 224 -19.73 13.95 15.56
C ASN A 224 -20.48 15.01 16.43
N THR A 225 -21.79 15.16 16.22
CA THR A 225 -22.62 16.08 16.99
C THR A 225 -23.09 15.45 18.31
N GLN A 226 -22.36 15.79 19.39
CA GLN A 226 -22.71 15.76 20.82
C GLN A 226 -23.22 14.48 21.51
N LYS A 227 -23.63 13.40 20.84
CA LYS A 227 -24.19 12.22 21.54
C LYS A 227 -23.22 11.08 21.83
N GLN A 228 -22.17 10.89 21.04
CA GLN A 228 -21.07 9.95 21.30
C GLN A 228 -19.81 10.47 20.58
N GLN A 229 -18.94 11.18 21.31
CA GLN A 229 -17.70 11.72 20.76
C GLN A 229 -16.72 10.58 20.46
N GLN A 230 -16.75 10.07 19.23
CA GLN A 230 -15.73 9.16 18.74
C GLN A 230 -14.68 9.98 18.00
N TYR A 231 -13.45 10.00 18.52
CA TYR A 231 -12.32 10.57 17.81
C TYR A 231 -11.97 9.67 16.62
N ILE A 232 -12.00 10.23 15.40
CA ILE A 232 -11.63 9.55 14.17
C ILE A 232 -10.44 10.27 13.56
N SER A 233 -9.33 9.54 13.39
CA SER A 233 -8.10 10.05 12.80
C SER A 233 -7.85 9.54 11.39
N ASN A 234 -8.47 8.42 10.99
CA ASN A 234 -8.28 7.77 9.70
C ASN A 234 -9.61 7.61 8.95
N THR A 235 -9.58 7.75 7.62
CA THR A 235 -10.74 7.54 6.75
C THR A 235 -11.27 6.11 6.84
N SER A 236 -10.39 5.12 7.04
CA SER A 236 -10.76 3.69 7.16
C SER A 236 -11.61 3.35 8.39
N GLN A 237 -11.65 4.24 9.40
CA GLN A 237 -12.49 4.06 10.58
C GLN A 237 -13.96 4.42 10.32
N MET A 238 -14.27 4.99 9.15
CA MET A 238 -15.62 5.44 8.80
C MET A 238 -16.38 4.38 8.01
N GLU A 239 -17.60 4.12 8.45
CA GLU A 239 -18.59 3.28 7.78
C GLU A 239 -18.99 3.86 6.39
N SER A 240 -19.38 2.98 5.48
CA SER A 240 -19.75 3.35 4.10
C SER A 240 -20.86 4.44 4.00
N PRO A 241 -21.94 4.41 4.80
CA PRO A 241 -22.96 5.47 4.80
C PRO A 241 -22.42 6.84 5.24
N ASN A 242 -21.47 6.86 6.18
CA ASN A 242 -20.85 8.10 6.65
C ASN A 242 -20.05 8.72 5.50
N LEU A 243 -19.19 7.94 4.83
CA LEU A 243 -18.41 8.41 3.69
C LEU A 243 -19.29 8.93 2.54
N LYS A 244 -20.39 8.24 2.24
CA LYS A 244 -21.39 8.74 1.27
C LYS A 244 -21.91 10.12 1.68
N MET A 245 -22.29 10.29 2.94
CA MET A 245 -22.80 11.58 3.42
C MET A 245 -21.72 12.67 3.34
N LEU A 246 -20.48 12.38 3.73
CA LEU A 246 -19.38 13.35 3.66
C LEU A 246 -19.13 13.82 2.22
N PHE A 247 -19.17 12.90 1.25
CA PHE A 247 -19.06 13.24 -0.17
C PHE A 247 -20.18 14.19 -0.61
N GLU A 248 -21.43 13.88 -0.27
CA GLU A 248 -22.59 14.74 -0.59
C GLU A 248 -22.46 16.15 0.01
N LYS A 249 -21.92 16.26 1.23
CA LYS A 249 -21.65 17.56 1.87
C LYS A 249 -20.51 18.33 1.21
N ASN A 250 -19.53 17.62 0.64
CA ASN A 250 -18.37 18.21 -0.01
C ASN A 250 -18.57 18.57 -1.49
N LYS A 251 -19.73 18.26 -2.09
CA LYS A 251 -20.01 18.54 -3.52
C LYS A 251 -19.85 20.00 -3.94
N LYS A 252 -19.88 20.95 -2.99
CA LYS A 252 -19.69 22.39 -3.26
C LYS A 252 -18.24 22.85 -3.11
N ALA A 253 -17.32 21.97 -2.75
CA ALA A 253 -15.90 22.30 -2.68
C ALA A 253 -15.38 22.67 -4.07
N THR A 254 -14.48 23.64 -4.10
CA THR A 254 -13.79 24.04 -5.32
C THR A 254 -12.63 23.09 -5.60
N ALA A 255 -12.30 22.89 -6.87
CA ALA A 255 -11.07 22.20 -7.24
C ALA A 255 -9.85 22.98 -6.73
N LEU A 256 -8.74 22.26 -6.51
CA LEU A 256 -7.46 22.87 -6.17
C LEU A 256 -7.02 23.84 -7.26
N SER A 257 -6.59 25.01 -6.85
CA SER A 257 -5.86 25.94 -7.71
C SER A 257 -4.46 25.42 -8.05
N GLU A 258 -3.87 25.92 -9.13
CA GLU A 258 -2.47 25.62 -9.50
C GLU A 258 -1.49 25.98 -8.37
N LYS A 259 -1.78 27.05 -7.61
CA LYS A 259 -0.96 27.47 -6.47
C LYS A 259 -1.01 26.45 -5.33
N GLU A 260 -2.19 25.93 -4.99
CA GLU A 260 -2.34 24.90 -3.95
C GLU A 260 -1.69 23.58 -4.38
N ARG A 261 -1.87 23.18 -5.64
CA ARG A 261 -1.18 22.01 -6.23
C ARG A 261 0.35 22.15 -6.11
N SER A 262 0.89 23.29 -6.53
CA SER A 262 2.33 23.57 -6.47
C SER A 262 2.86 23.54 -5.03
N HIS A 263 2.10 24.06 -4.06
CA HIS A 263 2.49 24.03 -2.66
C HIS A 263 2.56 22.59 -2.12
N LEU A 264 1.54 21.78 -2.38
CA LEU A 264 1.49 20.37 -1.95
C LEU A 264 2.57 19.51 -2.63
N GLN A 265 2.92 19.84 -3.87
CA GLN A 265 4.05 19.22 -4.57
C GLN A 265 5.38 19.53 -3.88
N LEU A 266 5.64 20.81 -3.57
CA LEU A 266 6.85 21.21 -2.85
C LEU A 266 6.94 20.56 -1.47
N ASP A 267 5.81 20.43 -0.77
CA ASP A 267 5.73 19.68 0.49
C ASP A 267 6.16 18.22 0.31
N TRP A 268 5.67 17.53 -0.72
CA TRP A 268 6.09 16.16 -1.04
C TRP A 268 7.59 16.10 -1.33
N GLU A 269 8.12 16.99 -2.17
CA GLU A 269 9.53 17.00 -2.52
C GLU A 269 10.44 17.23 -1.31
N ALA A 270 9.99 18.02 -0.33
CA ALA A 270 10.68 18.18 0.94
C ALA A 270 10.62 16.88 1.76
N LEU A 271 9.44 16.25 1.88
CA LEU A 271 9.26 14.98 2.59
C LEU A 271 10.09 13.85 1.98
N ALA A 272 10.15 13.74 0.66
CA ALA A 272 10.91 12.71 -0.05
C ALA A 272 12.44 12.82 0.20
N LYS A 273 12.94 14.00 0.61
CA LYS A 273 14.36 14.23 0.95
C LYS A 273 14.69 13.93 2.42
N THR A 274 13.69 13.71 3.26
CA THR A 274 13.88 13.37 4.69
C THR A 274 14.48 11.97 4.85
N LYS A 275 15.28 11.77 5.91
CA LYS A 275 15.95 10.49 6.18
C LYS A 275 15.29 9.71 7.31
N GLU A 276 14.49 10.40 8.12
CA GLU A 276 13.67 9.82 9.16
C GLU A 276 12.82 8.69 8.58
N VAL A 277 12.58 7.63 9.35
CA VAL A 277 11.73 6.50 8.91
C VAL A 277 10.41 6.46 9.67
N LEU A 278 10.19 7.41 10.58
CA LEU A 278 8.93 7.60 11.30
C LEU A 278 8.49 9.05 11.16
N ARG A 279 7.25 9.24 10.75
CA ARG A 279 6.58 10.54 10.72
C ARG A 279 5.29 10.50 11.52
N ILE A 280 5.09 11.53 12.33
CA ILE A 280 3.88 11.73 13.13
C ILE A 280 3.13 12.97 12.64
N TRP A 281 1.82 13.01 12.92
CA TRP A 281 0.99 14.18 12.68
C TRP A 281 0.75 14.88 14.01
N SER A 282 1.26 16.10 14.14
CA SER A 282 1.19 16.86 15.38
C SER A 282 0.99 18.33 15.07
N ASN A 283 -0.02 18.94 15.70
CA ASN A 283 -0.37 20.35 15.55
C ASN A 283 -0.59 20.78 14.09
N GLY A 284 -1.19 19.92 13.27
CA GLY A 284 -1.47 20.21 11.86
C GLY A 284 -0.27 20.05 10.92
N GLU A 285 0.85 19.49 11.41
CA GLU A 285 2.08 19.33 10.63
C GLU A 285 2.57 17.87 10.63
N ILE A 286 3.21 17.49 9.53
CA ILE A 286 3.96 16.23 9.42
C ILE A 286 5.35 16.47 10.02
N LYS A 287 5.72 15.68 11.03
CA LYS A 287 7.04 15.77 11.68
C LYS A 287 7.77 14.45 11.56
N GLY A 288 8.94 14.48 10.93
CA GLY A 288 9.91 13.40 11.03
C GLY A 288 10.47 13.33 12.45
N VAL A 289 10.49 12.14 13.03
CA VAL A 289 11.01 11.89 14.37
C VAL A 289 12.03 10.75 14.34
N PRO A 290 12.91 10.66 15.35
CA PRO A 290 13.82 9.53 15.48
C PRO A 290 13.08 8.19 15.46
N GLU A 291 13.71 7.16 14.91
CA GLU A 291 13.14 5.82 14.82
C GLU A 291 12.73 5.25 16.20
N ASN A 292 13.49 5.58 17.25
CA ASN A 292 13.25 5.18 18.63
C ASN A 292 12.32 6.12 19.41
N HIS A 293 11.57 7.01 18.73
CA HIS A 293 10.74 8.03 19.38
C HIS A 293 9.74 7.46 20.38
N THR A 294 9.20 6.26 20.12
CA THR A 294 8.20 5.61 20.97
C THR A 294 8.78 4.66 22.01
N ASP A 295 10.09 4.39 21.98
CA ASP A 295 10.73 3.34 22.79
C ASP A 295 10.54 3.58 24.29
N SER A 296 10.76 4.81 24.77
CA SER A 296 10.59 5.15 26.19
C SER A 296 9.14 4.98 26.66
N THR A 297 8.18 5.32 25.79
CA THR A 297 6.75 5.21 26.10
C THR A 297 6.33 3.74 26.13
N ILE A 298 6.84 2.92 25.21
CA ILE A 298 6.65 1.46 25.20
C ILE A 298 7.13 0.84 26.52
N LEU A 299 8.37 1.16 26.94
CA LEU A 299 8.95 0.64 28.18
C LEU A 299 8.12 1.04 29.41
N HIS A 300 7.73 2.31 29.49
CA HIS A 300 6.90 2.82 30.60
C HIS A 300 5.55 2.10 30.68
N MET A 301 4.86 1.92 29.55
CA MET A 301 3.59 1.18 29.53
C MET A 301 3.76 -0.27 29.96
N ILE A 302 4.83 -0.95 29.54
CA ILE A 302 5.08 -2.34 29.98
C ILE A 302 5.26 -2.38 31.50
N GLU A 303 6.08 -1.48 32.06
CA GLU A 303 6.27 -1.40 33.52
C GLU A 303 4.95 -1.16 34.26
N ASP A 304 4.13 -0.24 33.78
CA ASP A 304 2.85 0.08 34.40
C ASP A 304 1.86 -1.08 34.33
N LEU A 305 1.79 -1.77 33.18
CA LEU A 305 0.96 -2.96 33.01
C LEU A 305 1.41 -4.13 33.90
N GLN A 306 2.70 -4.23 34.23
CA GLN A 306 3.23 -5.20 35.18
C GLN A 306 2.90 -4.80 36.62
N LYS A 307 3.10 -3.53 37.00
CA LYS A 307 2.71 -3.00 38.32
C LYS A 307 1.22 -3.21 38.58
N GLN A 308 0.36 -2.96 37.60
CA GLN A 308 -1.09 -3.17 37.69
C GLN A 308 -1.46 -4.66 37.90
N GLN A 309 -0.67 -5.59 37.37
CA GLN A 309 -0.86 -7.04 37.59
C GLN A 309 -0.34 -7.51 38.95
N GLY A 310 0.47 -6.69 39.61
CA GLY A 310 1.11 -7.02 40.88
C GLY A 310 2.27 -8.02 40.76
N ASN A 311 2.76 -8.28 39.54
CA ASN A 311 3.90 -9.17 39.29
C ASN A 311 4.69 -8.75 38.03
N ASN A 312 5.88 -9.32 37.84
CA ASN A 312 6.73 -9.08 36.68
C ASN A 312 6.53 -10.15 35.58
N ASP A 313 5.28 -10.64 35.41
CA ASP A 313 4.97 -11.60 34.35
C ASP A 313 4.91 -10.93 32.97
N PHE A 314 4.81 -11.79 31.95
CA PHE A 314 4.76 -11.41 30.53
C PHE A 314 3.42 -10.75 30.15
N ILE A 315 3.51 -9.60 29.48
CA ILE A 315 2.42 -8.82 28.92
C ILE A 315 2.16 -9.24 27.47
N LYS A 316 0.92 -9.55 27.12
CA LYS A 316 0.51 -9.78 25.72
C LYS A 316 0.61 -8.48 24.93
N ILE A 317 1.20 -8.54 23.73
CA ILE A 317 1.36 -7.36 22.86
C ILE A 317 0.01 -6.72 22.51
N GLY A 318 -1.04 -7.50 22.28
CA GLY A 318 -2.39 -6.96 22.10
C GLY A 318 -2.86 -6.03 23.22
N LYS A 319 -2.63 -6.41 24.48
CA LYS A 319 -2.97 -5.58 25.66
C LYS A 319 -2.12 -4.30 25.72
N LEU A 320 -0.84 -4.39 25.35
CA LEU A 320 0.03 -3.22 25.28
C LEU A 320 -0.44 -2.23 24.20
N LEU A 321 -0.86 -2.72 23.03
CA LEU A 321 -1.37 -1.89 21.95
C LEU A 321 -2.71 -1.22 22.31
N GLU A 322 -3.61 -1.94 22.99
CA GLU A 322 -4.85 -1.36 23.51
C GLU A 322 -4.58 -0.17 24.44
N GLU A 323 -3.61 -0.31 25.36
CA GLU A 323 -3.20 0.79 26.25
C GLU A 323 -2.57 1.94 25.46
N PHE A 324 -1.74 1.62 24.46
CA PHE A 324 -1.12 2.61 23.58
C PHE A 324 -2.17 3.47 22.87
N PHE A 325 -3.25 2.85 22.40
CA PHE A 325 -4.37 3.54 21.74
C PHE A 325 -5.14 4.48 22.67
N VAL A 326 -5.15 4.22 23.97
CA VAL A 326 -5.81 5.07 24.97
C VAL A 326 -4.93 6.26 25.34
N GLN A 327 -3.61 6.07 25.43
CA GLN A 327 -2.70 7.05 26.02
C GLN A 327 -2.03 8.01 25.04
N MET A 328 -1.92 7.67 23.76
CA MET A 328 -1.19 8.50 22.78
C MET A 328 -2.07 9.46 21.97
N ASP A 329 -1.75 10.75 22.07
CA ASP A 329 -2.17 11.77 21.12
C ASP A 329 -1.34 11.64 19.83
N GLY A 330 -1.98 11.17 18.76
CA GLY A 330 -1.35 10.97 17.45
C GLY A 330 -1.10 9.50 17.15
N PHE A 331 -1.69 9.03 16.05
CA PHE A 331 -1.60 7.63 15.63
C PHE A 331 -0.21 7.30 15.07
N VAL A 332 0.49 6.36 15.71
CA VAL A 332 1.63 5.65 15.16
C VAL A 332 1.15 4.30 14.62
N ASP A 333 1.68 3.88 13.48
CA ASP A 333 1.30 2.62 12.86
C ASP A 333 1.61 1.42 13.77
N ILE A 334 0.64 0.51 13.94
CA ILE A 334 0.75 -0.63 14.85
C ILE A 334 1.89 -1.59 14.46
N PHE A 335 2.17 -1.73 13.16
CA PHE A 335 3.24 -2.59 12.69
C PHE A 335 4.60 -1.94 12.95
N PHE A 336 4.68 -0.62 12.95
CA PHE A 336 5.87 0.10 13.39
C PHE A 336 6.10 0.02 14.90
N LEU A 337 5.04 0.05 15.71
CA LEU A 337 5.15 -0.17 17.16
C LEU A 337 5.69 -1.58 17.47
N GLU A 338 5.19 -2.59 16.78
CA GLU A 338 5.68 -3.98 16.87
C GLU A 338 7.15 -4.10 16.48
N TYR A 339 7.53 -3.44 15.39
CA TYR A 339 8.92 -3.31 14.97
C TYR A 339 9.80 -2.74 16.09
N ARG A 340 9.37 -1.65 16.75
CA ARG A 340 10.12 -1.08 17.88
C ARG A 340 10.20 -2.02 19.09
N ILE A 341 9.11 -2.72 19.40
CA ILE A 341 9.10 -3.74 20.47
C ILE A 341 10.13 -4.84 20.18
N ARG A 342 10.22 -5.33 18.93
CA ARG A 342 11.25 -6.30 18.53
C ARG A 342 12.66 -5.75 18.71
N HIS A 343 12.90 -4.49 18.35
CA HIS A 343 14.20 -3.84 18.58
C HIS A 343 14.57 -3.74 20.07
N LEU A 344 13.60 -3.46 20.94
CA LEU A 344 13.81 -3.44 22.39
C LEU A 344 14.13 -4.83 22.95
N ILE A 345 13.56 -5.89 22.38
CA ILE A 345 13.95 -7.28 22.69
C ILE A 345 15.39 -7.55 22.26
N TYR A 346 15.75 -7.24 21.01
CA TYR A 346 17.10 -7.49 20.47
C TYR A 346 18.19 -6.70 21.22
N SER A 347 17.84 -5.50 21.68
CA SER A 347 18.73 -4.63 22.46
C SER A 347 18.82 -5.02 23.94
N GLY A 348 18.05 -6.03 24.36
CA GLY A 348 18.11 -6.58 25.71
C GLY A 348 17.33 -5.82 26.77
N PHE A 349 16.49 -4.85 26.40
CA PHE A 349 15.58 -4.17 27.34
C PHE A 349 14.38 -5.05 27.72
N LEU A 350 13.93 -5.90 26.80
CA LEU A 350 12.76 -6.76 26.97
C LEU A 350 13.12 -8.24 26.81
N GLU A 351 12.45 -9.09 27.58
CA GLU A 351 12.42 -10.53 27.35
C GLU A 351 11.17 -10.92 26.56
N ILE A 352 11.27 -11.98 25.75
CA ILE A 352 10.18 -12.48 24.90
C ILE A 352 9.73 -13.88 25.34
N LYS A 353 8.41 -14.10 25.31
CA LYS A 353 7.77 -15.42 25.40
C LYS A 353 6.87 -15.64 24.19
N GLY A 354 7.20 -16.64 23.38
CA GLY A 354 6.50 -16.96 22.12
C GLY A 354 7.35 -16.66 20.89
N ILE A 355 6.74 -16.74 19.71
CA ILE A 355 7.40 -16.47 18.43
C ILE A 355 6.81 -15.19 17.83
N PRO A 356 7.63 -14.17 17.50
CA PRO A 356 7.15 -12.88 17.01
C PRO A 356 6.77 -12.92 15.52
N LYS A 357 5.88 -13.85 15.13
CA LYS A 357 5.34 -13.96 13.77
C LYS A 357 4.20 -12.97 13.48
N SER A 358 3.54 -12.49 14.54
CA SER A 358 2.50 -11.47 14.46
C SER A 358 2.29 -10.83 15.82
N LEU A 359 1.57 -9.71 15.85
CA LEU A 359 1.17 -8.95 17.05
C LEU A 359 0.52 -9.82 18.13
N TRP A 360 -0.09 -10.96 17.78
CA TRP A 360 -0.90 -11.76 18.69
C TRP A 360 -0.16 -12.98 19.26
N ASN A 361 1.03 -13.29 18.74
CA ASN A 361 1.71 -14.57 18.95
C ASN A 361 2.77 -14.56 20.05
N TYR A 362 3.05 -13.41 20.67
CA TYR A 362 4.06 -13.32 21.72
C TYR A 362 3.68 -12.34 22.83
N SER A 363 4.47 -12.41 23.89
CA SER A 363 4.37 -11.55 25.06
C SER A 363 5.76 -11.06 25.45
N VAL A 364 5.83 -9.91 26.12
CA VAL A 364 7.08 -9.28 26.57
C VAL A 364 7.04 -8.94 28.05
N ARG A 365 8.20 -8.81 28.66
CA ARG A 365 8.37 -8.21 29.98
C ARG A 365 9.65 -7.40 30.05
N MET A 366 9.75 -6.50 31.01
CA MET A 366 11.03 -5.90 31.38
C MET A 366 12.04 -6.99 31.71
N ARG A 367 13.25 -6.87 31.16
CA ARG A 367 14.35 -7.75 31.55
C ARG A 367 14.80 -7.36 32.96
N ASN A 368 14.94 -8.35 33.83
CA ASN A 368 15.56 -8.12 35.13
C ASN A 368 17.08 -8.01 34.92
N GLU A 369 17.72 -7.01 35.54
CA GLU A 369 19.19 -6.91 35.59
C GLU A 369 19.84 -8.14 36.24
#